data_AF-A0A537ZUX2-F1
#
_entry.id   AF-A0A537ZUX2-F1
#
_cell.length_a   1.000
_cell.length_b   1.000
_cell.length_c   1.000
_cell.angle_alpha   90.00
_cell.angle_beta   90.00
_cell.angle_gamma   90.00
#
_symmetry.space_group_name_H-M   'P 1'
#
loop_
_entity.id
_entity.type
_entity.pdbx_description
1 polymer ?
#
loop_
_entity_poly.entity_id
_entity_poly.type
_entity_poly.pdbx_seq_one_letter_code
_entity_poly.pdbx_strand_id
1 'polypeptide(L)'
;METAGALPSRTAARAERDWPRMDTPNVLWFFGAFAIGFATLSLIDKVPESSRDVWELLVSVGFYLVYAGVGWALIRSGWWVPGGLGFALAVALMPAVGYGVASLIGTFPKDPFFNPFEDGSWSVVLIGLATMLDALVSFAITRFSFLFFTFVAATLLTAEFFISIVHAHPGADEFAITAIVTGAALVLVGLVLDLAGRRRDAFWFHVGGFFAVAVALSFYATGATGDSNRGWIPMVIAGAIVLLAAAPLRRATWAIYGLLGFYVPILHWTTSGLNSDSVGYAFILLGIGLSLFGLGLVLHRYSRPPTDPVPTPVEPS
;
A
#
# COMPACT_ATOMS: atom_id res chain seq x y z
N MET A 1 16.71 -33.09 9.35
CA MET A 1 16.86 -32.24 10.53
C MET A 1 17.09 -30.82 10.03
N GLU A 2 16.02 -30.06 9.87
CA GLU A 2 16.09 -28.62 9.61
C GLU A 2 16.69 -27.93 10.82
N THR A 3 17.80 -27.24 10.62
CA THR A 3 18.45 -26.41 11.63
C THR A 3 17.59 -25.18 11.91
N ALA A 4 16.64 -25.33 12.84
CA ALA A 4 15.95 -24.21 13.43
C ALA A 4 16.97 -23.31 14.16
N GLY A 5 17.09 -22.05 13.73
CA GLY A 5 17.53 -20.95 14.60
C GLY A 5 19.02 -20.58 14.63
N ALA A 6 19.82 -20.89 13.60
CA ALA A 6 21.12 -20.22 13.48
C ALA A 6 20.90 -18.73 13.19
N LEU A 7 21.47 -17.84 14.01
CA LEU A 7 21.40 -16.39 13.78
C LEU A 7 21.95 -16.07 12.38
N PRO A 8 21.25 -15.25 11.58
CA PRO A 8 21.70 -14.91 10.24
C PRO A 8 23.07 -14.25 10.31
N SER A 9 23.97 -14.67 9.41
CA SER A 9 25.28 -14.03 9.29
C SER A 9 25.11 -12.53 8.98
N ARG A 10 26.05 -11.68 9.41
CA ARG A 10 25.98 -10.22 9.14
C ARG A 10 25.76 -9.90 7.65
N THR A 11 26.28 -10.74 6.76
CA THR A 11 26.08 -10.62 5.31
C THR A 11 24.64 -10.94 4.89
N ALA A 12 24.02 -11.97 5.50
CA ALA A 12 22.61 -12.31 5.27
C ALA A 12 21.67 -11.23 5.82
N ALA A 13 21.94 -10.69 7.01
CA ALA A 13 21.16 -9.59 7.59
C ALA A 13 21.24 -8.30 6.74
N ARG A 14 22.39 -8.05 6.10
CA ARG A 14 22.55 -6.94 5.14
C ARG A 14 21.79 -7.20 3.84
N ALA A 15 21.81 -8.42 3.33
CA ALA A 15 21.04 -8.80 2.15
C ALA A 15 19.51 -8.73 2.37
N GLU A 16 19.00 -9.11 3.55
CA GLU A 16 17.59 -8.93 3.92
C GLU A 16 17.19 -7.46 4.01
N ARG A 17 18.10 -6.62 4.51
CA ARG A 17 17.92 -5.17 4.52
C ARG A 17 17.78 -4.61 3.12
N ASP A 18 18.54 -5.14 2.17
CA ASP A 18 18.57 -4.64 0.80
C ASP A 18 17.39 -5.20 -0.03
N TRP A 19 16.98 -6.46 0.18
CA TRP A 19 15.83 -7.07 -0.51
C TRP A 19 15.11 -8.13 0.36
N PRO A 20 13.82 -7.94 0.70
CA PRO A 20 13.01 -9.03 1.23
C PRO A 20 12.91 -10.11 0.16
N ARG A 21 13.37 -11.31 0.48
CA ARG A 21 13.15 -12.47 -0.40
C ARG A 21 11.67 -12.82 -0.32
N MET A 22 11.04 -13.08 -1.46
CA MET A 22 9.68 -13.64 -1.50
C MET A 22 9.74 -15.14 -1.17
N ASP A 23 10.29 -15.46 0.00
CA ASP A 23 10.30 -16.83 0.54
C ASP A 23 9.13 -16.99 1.51
N THR A 24 8.76 -18.25 1.76
CA THR A 24 7.62 -18.60 2.62
C THR A 24 7.68 -17.94 4.00
N PRO A 25 8.83 -17.88 4.71
CA PRO A 25 8.91 -17.21 6.01
C PRO A 25 8.55 -15.72 5.94
N ASN A 26 9.05 -14.99 4.94
CA ASN A 26 8.71 -13.57 4.78
C ASN A 26 7.21 -13.39 4.58
N VAL A 27 6.59 -14.16 3.69
CA VAL A 27 5.13 -14.12 3.47
C VAL A 27 4.37 -14.35 4.78
N LEU A 28 4.73 -15.39 5.55
CA LEU A 28 4.08 -15.70 6.82
C LEU A 28 4.24 -14.58 7.85
N TRP A 29 5.39 -13.90 7.91
CA TRP A 29 5.58 -12.76 8.81
C TRP A 29 4.68 -11.58 8.46
N PHE A 30 4.56 -11.21 7.18
CA PHE A 30 3.69 -10.11 6.76
C PHE A 30 2.21 -10.41 7.05
N PHE A 31 1.72 -11.59 6.66
CA PHE A 31 0.33 -11.99 6.94
C PHE A 31 0.07 -12.13 8.45
N GLY A 32 1.03 -12.66 9.21
CA GLY A 32 0.97 -12.72 10.66
C GLY A 32 0.87 -11.34 11.30
N ALA A 33 1.64 -10.36 10.80
CA ALA A 33 1.56 -8.98 11.28
C ALA A 33 0.17 -8.36 11.02
N PHE A 34 -0.42 -8.56 9.83
CA PHE A 34 -1.80 -8.12 9.58
C PHE A 34 -2.80 -8.77 10.55
N ALA A 35 -2.72 -10.08 10.75
CA ALA A 35 -3.60 -10.80 11.68
C ALA A 35 -3.47 -10.28 13.12
N ILE A 36 -2.23 -10.04 13.59
CA ILE A 36 -1.96 -9.46 14.91
C ILE A 36 -2.55 -8.05 14.99
N GLY A 37 -2.35 -7.20 13.99
CA GLY A 37 -2.89 -5.84 13.96
C GLY A 37 -4.41 -5.82 14.11
N PHE A 38 -5.12 -6.61 13.28
CA PHE A 38 -6.58 -6.71 13.36
C PHE A 38 -7.08 -7.31 14.68
N ALA A 39 -6.40 -8.33 15.21
CA ALA A 39 -6.75 -8.93 16.49
C ALA A 39 -6.58 -7.94 17.65
N THR A 40 -5.52 -7.14 17.63
CA THR A 40 -5.26 -6.13 18.68
C THR A 40 -6.25 -4.99 18.62
N LEU A 41 -6.58 -4.47 17.44
CA LEU A 41 -7.64 -3.47 17.30
C LEU A 41 -9.00 -4.01 17.78
N SER A 42 -9.31 -5.26 17.45
CA SER A 42 -10.53 -5.94 17.92
C SER A 42 -10.56 -6.13 19.43
N LEU A 43 -9.40 -6.32 20.07
CA LEU A 43 -9.28 -6.42 21.52
C LEU A 43 -9.44 -5.07 22.21
N ILE A 44 -8.87 -4.00 21.64
CA ILE A 44 -9.02 -2.63 22.13
C ILE A 44 -10.50 -2.22 22.11
N ASP A 45 -11.24 -2.59 21.07
CA ASP A 45 -12.68 -2.32 20.95
C ASP A 45 -13.54 -3.01 22.04
N LYS A 46 -12.99 -3.98 22.79
CA LYS A 46 -13.69 -4.64 23.91
C LYS A 46 -13.51 -3.97 25.26
N VAL A 47 -12.79 -2.85 25.34
CA VAL A 47 -12.65 -2.09 26.59
C VAL A 47 -14.04 -1.57 27.05
N PRO A 48 -14.47 -1.83 28.30
CA PRO A 48 -15.81 -1.44 28.78
C PRO A 48 -16.07 0.07 28.73
N GLU A 49 -17.30 0.44 28.36
CA GLU A 49 -17.72 1.84 28.19
C GLU A 49 -17.61 2.69 29.47
N SER A 50 -17.76 2.07 30.65
CA SER A 50 -17.78 2.77 31.94
C SER A 50 -16.46 3.47 32.32
N SER A 51 -15.36 3.18 31.64
CA SER A 51 -14.06 3.85 31.82
C SER A 51 -13.25 3.89 30.52
N ARG A 52 -13.96 3.98 29.38
CA ARG A 52 -13.41 3.75 28.04
C ARG A 52 -12.21 4.62 27.74
N ASP A 53 -12.30 5.93 27.96
CA ASP A 53 -11.27 6.89 27.50
C ASP A 53 -9.88 6.61 28.09
N VAL A 54 -9.79 6.39 29.40
CA VAL A 54 -8.51 6.15 30.07
C VAL A 54 -7.97 4.76 29.75
N TRP A 55 -8.81 3.73 29.82
CA TRP A 55 -8.35 2.36 29.57
C TRP A 55 -8.01 2.10 28.11
N GLU A 56 -8.76 2.68 27.18
CA GLU A 56 -8.49 2.58 25.75
C GLU A 56 -7.13 3.21 25.42
N LEU A 57 -6.83 4.39 26.00
CA LEU A 57 -5.50 4.99 25.87
C LEU A 57 -4.42 4.08 26.47
N LEU A 58 -4.59 3.62 27.71
CA LEU A 58 -3.57 2.81 28.40
C LEU A 58 -3.30 1.49 27.68
N VAL A 59 -4.34 0.80 27.20
CA VAL A 59 -4.20 -0.45 26.46
C VAL A 59 -3.54 -0.20 25.11
N SER A 60 -3.95 0.84 24.38
CA SER A 60 -3.36 1.20 23.08
C SER A 60 -1.89 1.57 23.21
N VAL A 61 -1.53 2.41 24.20
CA VAL A 61 -0.14 2.77 24.50
C VAL A 61 0.64 1.53 24.95
N GLY A 62 0.05 0.65 25.74
CA GLY A 62 0.66 -0.61 26.16
C GLY A 62 1.05 -1.48 24.97
N PHE A 63 0.12 -1.77 24.06
CA PHE A 63 0.41 -2.54 22.85
C PHE A 63 1.40 -1.84 21.93
N TYR A 64 1.26 -0.53 21.74
CA TYR A 64 2.19 0.28 20.96
C TYR A 64 3.64 0.12 21.48
N LEU A 65 3.85 0.30 22.78
CA LEU A 65 5.17 0.20 23.40
C LEU A 65 5.72 -1.23 23.35
N VAL A 66 4.86 -2.24 23.52
CA VAL A 66 5.25 -3.64 23.39
C VAL A 66 5.72 -3.95 21.97
N TYR A 67 4.97 -3.54 20.93
CA TYR A 67 5.37 -3.78 19.55
C TYR A 67 6.62 -3.02 19.14
N ALA A 68 6.75 -1.75 19.54
CA ALA A 68 7.96 -0.98 19.31
C ALA A 68 9.16 -1.59 20.05
N GLY A 69 8.99 -2.00 21.30
CA GLY A 69 10.03 -2.63 22.12
C GLY A 69 10.49 -3.99 21.59
N VAL A 70 9.55 -4.87 21.24
CA VAL A 70 9.85 -6.17 20.60
C VAL A 70 10.49 -5.95 19.23
N GLY A 71 9.95 -5.03 18.41
CA GLY A 71 10.51 -4.69 17.12
C GLY A 71 11.95 -4.21 17.21
N TRP A 72 12.24 -3.35 18.20
CA TRP A 72 13.57 -2.86 18.51
C TRP A 72 14.52 -3.97 18.94
N ALA A 73 14.09 -4.86 19.84
CA ALA A 73 14.88 -5.99 20.31
C ALA A 73 15.22 -6.95 19.15
N LEU A 74 14.28 -7.20 18.24
CA LEU A 74 14.49 -8.04 17.06
C LEU A 74 15.48 -7.41 16.08
N ILE A 75 15.38 -6.11 15.79
CA ILE A 75 16.37 -5.40 14.96
C ILE A 75 17.76 -5.46 15.58
N ARG A 76 17.86 -5.22 16.90
CA ARG A 76 19.14 -5.33 17.65
C ARG A 76 19.73 -6.74 17.57
N SER A 77 18.89 -7.76 17.46
CA SER A 77 19.28 -9.17 17.35
C SER A 77 19.56 -9.63 15.90
N GLY A 78 19.47 -8.73 14.92
CA GLY A 78 19.71 -9.02 13.50
C GLY A 78 18.50 -9.52 12.73
N TRP A 79 17.31 -9.60 13.36
CA TRP A 79 16.07 -10.05 12.73
C TRP A 79 15.32 -8.86 12.14
N TRP A 80 15.76 -8.44 10.96
CA TRP A 80 15.37 -7.14 10.42
C TRP A 80 13.91 -7.05 9.95
N VAL A 81 13.43 -8.06 9.21
CA VAL A 81 12.05 -8.08 8.71
C VAL A 81 11.00 -8.12 9.84
N PRO A 82 11.02 -9.10 10.77
CA PRO A 82 10.02 -9.14 11.83
C PRO A 82 10.18 -7.98 12.81
N GLY A 83 11.41 -7.48 13.01
CA GLY A 83 11.62 -6.28 13.80
C GLY A 83 11.02 -5.03 13.17
N GLY A 84 11.16 -4.85 11.85
CA GLY A 84 10.50 -3.79 11.09
C GLY A 84 8.97 -3.91 11.09
N LEU A 85 8.45 -5.14 11.03
CA LEU A 85 7.01 -5.41 11.18
C LEU A 85 6.49 -5.07 12.58
N GLY A 86 7.28 -5.27 13.63
CA GLY A 86 6.95 -4.81 14.98
C GLY A 86 6.75 -3.29 15.03
N PHE A 87 7.61 -2.51 14.38
CA PHE A 87 7.40 -1.07 14.24
C PHE A 87 6.17 -0.73 13.39
N ALA A 88 5.91 -1.45 12.30
CA ALA A 88 4.72 -1.21 11.48
C ALA A 88 3.42 -1.48 12.26
N LEU A 89 3.41 -2.51 13.11
CA LEU A 89 2.31 -2.79 14.05
C LEU A 89 2.13 -1.67 15.08
N ALA A 90 3.23 -1.14 15.64
CA ALA A 90 3.15 0.00 16.54
C ALA A 90 2.51 1.22 15.84
N VAL A 91 3.00 1.58 14.65
CA VAL A 91 2.44 2.68 13.85
C VAL A 91 0.96 2.46 13.51
N ALA A 92 0.56 1.21 13.21
CA ALA A 92 -0.84 0.87 12.94
C ALA A 92 -1.76 1.05 14.16
N LEU A 93 -1.22 1.08 15.38
CA LEU A 93 -1.97 1.39 16.61
C LEU A 93 -1.97 2.88 16.96
N MET A 94 -1.18 3.70 16.26
CA MET A 94 -1.14 5.14 16.52
C MET A 94 -2.51 5.82 16.41
N PRO A 95 -3.43 5.42 15.50
CA PRO A 95 -4.79 5.95 15.50
C PRO A 95 -5.55 5.72 16.82
N ALA A 96 -5.42 4.54 17.43
CA ALA A 96 -6.07 4.23 18.71
C ALA A 96 -5.46 5.02 19.88
N VAL A 97 -4.13 5.17 19.88
CA VAL A 97 -3.44 6.06 20.84
C VAL A 97 -3.92 7.50 20.69
N GLY A 98 -3.98 8.00 19.45
CA GLY A 98 -4.43 9.35 19.14
C GLY A 98 -5.89 9.60 19.53
N TYR A 99 -6.77 8.63 19.28
CA TYR A 99 -8.16 8.64 19.74
C TYR A 99 -8.24 8.76 21.26
N GLY A 100 -7.53 7.89 22.00
CA GLY A 100 -7.51 7.92 23.46
C GLY A 100 -7.05 9.27 24.02
N VAL A 101 -5.99 9.87 23.43
CA VAL A 101 -5.54 11.21 23.81
C VAL A 101 -6.61 12.26 23.51
N ALA A 102 -7.15 12.27 22.29
CA ALA A 102 -8.15 13.25 21.84
C ALA A 102 -9.44 13.19 22.67
N SER A 103 -9.86 11.97 23.07
CA SER A 103 -11.02 11.76 23.94
C SER A 103 -10.80 12.31 25.33
N LEU A 104 -9.64 12.02 25.95
CA LEU A 104 -9.30 12.50 27.30
C LEU A 104 -9.22 14.02 27.41
N ILE A 105 -8.70 14.70 26.37
CA ILE A 105 -8.67 16.16 26.33
C ILE A 105 -10.01 16.78 25.90
N GLY A 106 -11.02 15.95 25.59
CA GLY A 106 -12.36 16.38 25.22
C GLY A 106 -12.49 16.97 23.82
N THR A 107 -11.51 16.71 22.95
CA THR A 107 -11.50 17.20 21.55
C THR A 107 -12.07 16.19 20.55
N PHE A 108 -12.16 14.91 20.92
CA PHE A 108 -12.79 13.91 20.07
C PHE A 108 -14.33 14.05 20.12
N PRO A 109 -15.03 13.96 18.97
CA PRO A 109 -16.48 14.02 18.93
C PRO A 109 -17.14 12.92 19.77
N LYS A 110 -18.16 13.29 20.55
CA LYS A 110 -18.89 12.37 21.47
C LYS A 110 -20.24 11.91 20.93
N ASP A 111 -20.62 12.34 19.73
CA ASP A 111 -21.87 11.92 19.11
C ASP A 111 -21.77 10.43 18.76
N PRO A 112 -22.68 9.56 19.26
CA PRO A 112 -22.71 8.14 18.91
C PRO A 112 -22.89 7.87 17.41
N PHE A 113 -23.39 8.84 16.65
CA PHE A 113 -23.59 8.75 15.21
C PHE A 113 -22.51 9.46 14.40
N PHE A 114 -21.44 9.94 15.06
CA PHE A 114 -20.34 10.62 14.41
C PHE A 114 -19.75 9.77 13.28
N ASN A 115 -19.80 10.29 12.06
CA ASN A 115 -19.17 9.70 10.89
C ASN A 115 -18.04 10.62 10.41
N PRO A 116 -16.75 10.24 10.51
CA PRO A 116 -15.64 11.13 10.12
C PRO A 116 -15.60 11.48 8.63
N PHE A 117 -16.41 10.82 7.79
CA PHE A 117 -16.60 11.17 6.39
C PHE A 117 -17.70 12.22 6.20
N GLU A 118 -18.65 12.37 7.11
CA GLU A 118 -19.73 13.37 6.99
C GLU A 118 -19.51 14.55 7.93
N ASP A 119 -19.12 14.24 9.16
CA ASP A 119 -18.89 15.15 10.28
C ASP A 119 -17.38 15.43 10.38
N GLY A 120 -16.93 16.53 9.77
CA GLY A 120 -15.51 16.92 9.83
C GLY A 120 -15.00 17.07 11.27
N SER A 121 -13.86 16.45 11.58
CA SER A 121 -13.19 16.59 12.89
C SER A 121 -11.69 16.80 12.76
N TRP A 122 -11.20 17.94 13.27
CA TRP A 122 -9.77 18.25 13.29
C TRP A 122 -8.99 17.23 14.12
N SER A 123 -9.60 16.65 15.14
CA SER A 123 -9.00 15.58 15.94
C SER A 123 -8.68 14.36 15.09
N VAL A 124 -9.59 13.95 14.20
CA VAL A 124 -9.36 12.82 13.27
C VAL A 124 -8.21 13.13 12.30
N VAL A 125 -8.17 14.34 11.76
CA VAL A 125 -7.07 14.78 10.88
C VAL A 125 -5.73 14.80 11.61
N LEU A 126 -5.69 15.34 12.84
CA LEU A 126 -4.48 15.39 13.66
C LEU A 126 -3.98 14.01 14.05
N ILE A 127 -4.89 13.06 14.32
CA ILE A 127 -4.54 11.65 14.56
C ILE A 127 -3.85 11.08 13.32
N GLY A 128 -4.42 11.29 12.13
CA GLY A 128 -3.82 10.87 10.87
C GLY A 128 -2.42 11.46 10.62
N LEU A 129 -2.24 12.75 10.91
CA LEU A 129 -0.94 13.42 10.84
C LEU A 129 0.07 12.84 11.85
N ALA A 130 -0.38 12.52 13.07
CA ALA A 130 0.46 11.86 14.07
C ALA A 130 0.89 10.45 13.62
N THR A 131 -0.01 9.67 13.01
CA THR A 131 0.31 8.37 12.42
C THR A 131 1.31 8.48 11.27
N MET A 132 1.15 9.48 10.38
CA MET A 132 2.13 9.75 9.32
C MET A 132 3.51 10.09 9.90
N LEU A 133 3.56 10.97 10.91
CA LEU A 133 4.81 11.35 11.56
C LEU A 133 5.48 10.14 12.22
N ASP A 134 4.71 9.31 12.93
CA ASP A 134 5.22 8.10 13.57
C ASP A 134 5.76 7.09 12.55
N ALA A 135 5.08 6.91 11.41
CA ALA A 135 5.58 6.10 10.30
C ALA A 135 6.97 6.59 9.81
N LEU A 136 7.15 7.91 9.68
CA LEU A 136 8.42 8.51 9.26
C LEU A 136 9.51 8.39 10.33
N VAL A 137 9.18 8.59 11.60
CA VAL A 137 10.11 8.42 12.73
C VAL A 137 10.55 6.95 12.83
N SER A 138 9.60 6.03 12.79
CA SER A 138 9.85 4.59 12.75
C SER A 138 10.70 4.21 11.54
N PHE A 139 10.48 4.82 10.37
CA PHE A 139 11.32 4.60 9.19
C PHE A 139 12.72 5.15 9.40
N ALA A 140 12.88 6.33 10.00
CA ALA A 140 14.19 6.92 10.27
C ALA A 140 15.04 6.02 11.18
N ILE A 141 14.39 5.35 12.15
CA ILE A 141 15.00 4.42 13.10
C ILE A 141 15.36 3.08 12.44
N THR A 142 14.40 2.47 11.73
CA THR A 142 14.54 1.07 11.26
C THR A 142 15.05 0.95 9.83
N ARG A 143 14.83 1.98 9.02
CA ARG A 143 14.99 2.01 7.55
C ARG A 143 14.18 0.92 6.83
N PHE A 144 13.10 0.44 7.46
CA PHE A 144 12.24 -0.60 6.91
C PHE A 144 11.18 0.01 6.00
N SER A 145 11.33 -0.13 4.68
CA SER A 145 10.48 0.59 3.70
C SER A 145 8.99 0.26 3.78
N PHE A 146 8.58 -0.87 4.37
CA PHE A 146 7.16 -1.18 4.56
C PHE A 146 6.45 -0.12 5.42
N LEU A 147 7.18 0.66 6.23
CA LEU A 147 6.60 1.79 6.95
C LEU A 147 6.08 2.90 6.02
N PHE A 148 6.52 2.93 4.76
CA PHE A 148 5.87 3.79 3.76
C PHE A 148 4.47 3.30 3.38
N PHE A 149 4.14 2.02 3.53
CA PHE A 149 2.77 1.54 3.38
C PHE A 149 1.85 2.20 4.42
N THR A 150 2.24 2.18 5.70
CA THR A 150 1.44 2.77 6.77
C THR A 150 1.36 4.29 6.62
N PHE A 151 2.47 4.95 6.24
CA PHE A 151 2.46 6.37 5.88
C PHE A 151 1.46 6.67 4.76
N VAL A 152 1.54 5.94 3.63
CA VAL A 152 0.67 6.15 2.46
C VAL A 152 -0.80 5.89 2.81
N ALA A 153 -1.10 4.82 3.54
CA ALA A 153 -2.45 4.53 4.00
C ALA A 153 -3.00 5.64 4.90
N ALA A 154 -2.19 6.13 5.85
CA ALA A 154 -2.57 7.25 6.71
C ALA A 154 -2.76 8.53 5.89
N THR A 155 -1.91 8.83 4.90
CA THR A 155 -2.07 9.98 4.00
C THR A 155 -3.38 9.93 3.24
N LEU A 156 -3.71 8.78 2.63
CA LEU A 156 -4.95 8.60 1.88
C LEU A 156 -6.18 8.82 2.77
N LEU A 157 -6.26 8.12 3.91
CA LEU A 157 -7.38 8.28 4.84
C LEU A 157 -7.50 9.70 5.40
N THR A 158 -6.37 10.31 5.76
CA THR A 158 -6.37 11.68 6.29
C THR A 158 -6.82 12.69 5.25
N ALA A 159 -6.47 12.49 3.98
CA ALA A 159 -6.95 13.35 2.90
C ALA A 159 -8.49 13.25 2.76
N GLU A 160 -9.06 12.03 2.84
CA GLU A 160 -10.51 11.87 2.84
C GLU A 160 -11.15 12.52 4.06
N PHE A 161 -10.62 12.35 5.27
CA PHE A 161 -11.19 13.02 6.47
C PHE A 161 -11.06 14.54 6.43
N PHE A 162 -10.04 15.05 5.75
CA PHE A 162 -9.84 16.49 5.60
C PHE A 162 -10.91 17.11 4.70
N ILE A 163 -11.50 16.39 3.75
CA ILE A 163 -12.52 16.96 2.88
C ILE A 163 -13.76 17.40 3.66
N SER A 164 -14.16 16.63 4.66
CA SER A 164 -15.32 16.90 5.54
C SER A 164 -15.11 18.09 6.47
N ILE A 165 -13.85 18.53 6.65
CA ILE A 165 -13.51 19.78 7.35
C ILE A 165 -13.71 21.00 6.44
N VAL A 166 -13.38 20.86 5.16
CA VAL A 166 -13.38 21.97 4.20
C VAL A 166 -14.75 22.13 3.54
N HIS A 167 -15.46 21.03 3.32
CA HIS A 167 -16.79 20.98 2.71
C HIS A 167 -17.78 20.35 3.69
N ALA A 168 -18.90 21.03 3.93
CA ALA A 168 -19.96 20.49 4.75
C ALA A 168 -20.72 19.42 3.97
N HIS A 169 -20.79 18.19 4.50
CA HIS A 169 -21.45 17.02 3.88
C HIS A 169 -20.91 16.69 2.49
N PRO A 170 -19.63 16.30 2.38
CA PRO A 170 -19.04 16.02 1.08
C PRO A 170 -19.76 14.85 0.39
N GLY A 171 -20.05 15.04 -0.89
CA GLY A 171 -20.59 14.02 -1.76
C GLY A 171 -19.52 13.02 -2.22
N ALA A 172 -19.97 11.87 -2.73
CA ALA A 172 -19.08 10.82 -3.21
C ALA A 172 -18.13 11.28 -4.35
N ASP A 173 -18.55 12.27 -5.15
CA ASP A 173 -17.69 12.89 -6.16
C ASP A 173 -16.48 13.57 -5.53
N GLU A 174 -16.64 14.29 -4.42
CA GLU A 174 -15.55 15.04 -3.78
C GLU A 174 -14.52 14.10 -3.15
N PHE A 175 -14.96 12.98 -2.57
CA PHE A 175 -14.08 11.89 -2.16
C PHE A 175 -13.31 11.28 -3.34
N ALA A 176 -13.99 11.03 -4.47
CA ALA A 176 -13.32 10.49 -5.65
C ALA A 176 -12.27 11.47 -6.24
N ILE A 177 -12.57 12.78 -6.29
CA ILE A 177 -11.57 13.80 -6.67
C ILE A 177 -10.39 13.77 -5.70
N THR A 178 -10.67 13.74 -4.39
CA THR A 178 -9.65 13.75 -3.33
C THR A 178 -8.73 12.54 -3.45
N ALA A 179 -9.28 11.35 -3.68
CA ALA A 179 -8.54 10.12 -3.94
C ALA A 179 -7.67 10.21 -5.21
N ILE A 180 -8.17 10.78 -6.32
CA ILE A 180 -7.37 10.97 -7.55
C ILE A 180 -6.21 11.93 -7.30
N VAL A 181 -6.48 13.09 -6.71
CA VAL A 181 -5.48 14.14 -6.49
C VAL A 181 -4.40 13.65 -5.53
N THR A 182 -4.81 13.08 -4.39
CA THR A 182 -3.88 12.53 -3.40
C THR A 182 -3.12 11.35 -3.96
N GLY A 183 -3.80 10.44 -4.67
CA GLY A 183 -3.18 9.30 -5.33
C GLY A 183 -2.13 9.71 -6.38
N ALA A 184 -2.45 10.69 -7.22
CA ALA A 184 -1.50 11.24 -8.19
C ALA A 184 -0.29 11.90 -7.51
N ALA A 185 -0.50 12.67 -6.45
CA ALA A 185 0.58 13.26 -5.67
C ALA A 185 1.52 12.18 -5.08
N LEU A 186 0.96 11.09 -4.55
CA LEU A 186 1.73 9.95 -4.08
C LEU A 186 2.52 9.27 -5.21
N VAL A 187 1.92 9.07 -6.38
CA VAL A 187 2.66 8.53 -7.55
C VAL A 187 3.84 9.44 -7.92
N LEU A 188 3.66 10.76 -7.90
CA LEU A 188 4.74 11.73 -8.17
C LEU A 188 5.85 11.65 -7.11
N VAL A 189 5.50 11.53 -5.83
CA VAL A 189 6.50 11.29 -4.77
C VAL A 189 7.26 9.98 -5.02
N GLY A 190 6.56 8.91 -5.40
CA GLY A 190 7.18 7.64 -5.79
C GLY A 190 8.14 7.81 -6.98
N LEU A 191 7.78 8.59 -8.00
CA LEU A 191 8.65 8.90 -9.13
C LEU A 191 9.91 9.66 -8.70
N VAL A 192 9.79 10.66 -7.81
CA VAL A 192 10.94 11.40 -7.27
C VAL A 192 11.87 10.48 -6.50
N LEU A 193 11.33 9.61 -5.64
CA LEU A 193 12.11 8.62 -4.90
C LEU A 193 12.80 7.63 -5.84
N ASP A 194 12.14 7.24 -6.92
CA ASP A 194 12.71 6.38 -7.95
C ASP A 194 13.88 7.01 -8.70
N LEU A 195 13.75 8.28 -9.08
CA LEU A 195 14.82 9.06 -9.71
C LEU A 195 16.01 9.24 -8.76
N ALA A 196 15.75 9.34 -7.46
CA ALA A 196 16.77 9.35 -6.42
C ALA A 196 17.37 7.96 -6.10
N GLY A 197 17.02 6.91 -6.86
CA GLY A 197 17.52 5.54 -6.64
C GLY A 197 16.89 4.81 -5.45
N ARG A 198 15.90 5.40 -4.76
CA ARG A 198 15.18 4.82 -3.61
C ARG A 198 14.01 3.95 -4.05
N ARG A 199 14.32 3.02 -4.94
CA ARG A 199 13.39 2.15 -5.66
C ARG A 199 12.40 1.39 -4.76
N ARG A 200 12.87 0.96 -3.60
CA ARG A 200 12.08 0.18 -2.64
C ARG A 200 11.08 1.04 -1.87
N ASP A 201 11.45 2.28 -1.60
CA ASP A 201 10.59 3.22 -0.89
C ASP A 201 9.48 3.70 -1.83
N ALA A 202 9.86 4.07 -3.05
CA ALA A 202 8.97 4.48 -4.13
C ALA A 202 7.86 3.46 -4.43
N PHE A 203 8.15 2.16 -4.30
CA PHE A 203 7.18 1.09 -4.51
C PHE A 203 5.86 1.32 -3.76
N TRP A 204 5.93 1.67 -2.46
CA TRP A 204 4.73 1.85 -1.64
C TRP A 204 3.90 3.06 -2.04
N PHE A 205 4.57 4.12 -2.50
CA PHE A 205 3.93 5.32 -3.02
C PHE A 205 3.22 5.04 -4.35
N HIS A 206 3.84 4.25 -5.25
CA HIS A 206 3.18 3.82 -6.48
C HIS A 206 1.99 2.91 -6.20
N VAL A 207 2.17 1.91 -5.33
CA VAL A 207 1.11 0.96 -4.95
C VAL A 207 -0.11 1.70 -4.40
N GLY A 208 0.06 2.53 -3.37
CA GLY A 208 -1.07 3.24 -2.76
C GLY A 208 -1.61 4.36 -3.65
N GLY A 209 -0.74 5.06 -4.38
CA GLY A 209 -1.16 6.11 -5.31
C GLY A 209 -2.00 5.57 -6.48
N PHE A 210 -1.55 4.49 -7.13
CA PHE A 210 -2.35 3.83 -8.17
C PHE A 210 -3.60 3.16 -7.62
N PHE A 211 -3.56 2.62 -6.41
CA PHE A 211 -4.74 2.08 -5.75
C PHE A 211 -5.82 3.16 -5.56
N ALA A 212 -5.47 4.33 -5.02
CA ALA A 212 -6.41 5.43 -4.83
C ALA A 212 -7.00 5.94 -6.15
N VAL A 213 -6.17 6.12 -7.17
CA VAL A 213 -6.63 6.48 -8.53
C VAL A 213 -7.55 5.42 -9.10
N ALA A 214 -7.22 4.13 -8.93
CA ALA A 214 -8.04 3.03 -9.43
C ALA A 214 -9.41 3.02 -8.76
N VAL A 215 -9.48 3.13 -7.42
CA VAL A 215 -10.75 3.19 -6.66
C VAL A 215 -11.63 4.34 -7.12
N ALA A 216 -11.07 5.53 -7.27
CA ALA A 216 -11.82 6.70 -7.71
C ALA A 216 -12.30 6.62 -9.16
N LEU A 217 -11.46 6.08 -10.06
CA LEU A 217 -11.87 5.82 -11.44
C LEU A 217 -12.98 4.76 -11.50
N SER A 218 -12.92 3.72 -10.66
CA SER A 218 -14.03 2.76 -10.53
C SER A 218 -15.32 3.46 -10.12
N PHE A 219 -15.26 4.39 -9.16
CA PHE A 219 -16.41 5.16 -8.71
C PHE A 219 -17.01 6.03 -9.83
N TYR A 220 -16.19 6.82 -10.54
CA TYR A 220 -16.72 7.63 -11.64
C TYR A 220 -17.32 6.79 -12.76
N ALA A 221 -16.75 5.62 -12.98
CA ALA A 221 -17.18 4.73 -14.03
C ALA A 221 -18.48 3.98 -13.69
N THR A 222 -18.86 3.90 -12.42
CA THR A 222 -20.18 3.43 -12.00
C THR A 222 -21.19 4.58 -11.89
N GLY A 223 -20.77 5.77 -11.43
CA GLY A 223 -21.61 6.94 -11.22
C GLY A 223 -21.96 7.73 -12.49
N ALA A 224 -20.98 8.05 -13.34
CA ALA A 224 -21.16 8.94 -14.50
C ALA A 224 -22.06 8.35 -15.60
N THR A 225 -22.25 7.04 -15.60
CA THR A 225 -23.03 6.33 -16.61
C THR A 225 -24.42 5.94 -16.11
N GLY A 226 -24.71 6.12 -14.81
CA GLY A 226 -25.89 5.56 -14.14
C GLY A 226 -25.98 4.02 -14.24
N ASP A 227 -24.91 3.40 -14.75
CA ASP A 227 -24.82 2.02 -15.16
C ASP A 227 -23.48 1.50 -14.64
N SER A 228 -23.53 0.77 -13.52
CA SER A 228 -22.37 0.20 -12.85
C SER A 228 -21.55 -0.72 -13.77
N ASN A 229 -22.11 -1.08 -14.93
CA ASN A 229 -21.52 -1.94 -15.94
C ASN A 229 -20.39 -1.27 -16.76
N ARG A 230 -20.12 0.02 -16.59
CA ARG A 230 -19.08 0.76 -17.35
C ARG A 230 -17.84 1.12 -16.54
N GLY A 231 -17.82 0.67 -15.28
CA GLY A 231 -16.71 0.70 -14.31
C GLY A 231 -15.31 0.48 -14.88
N TRP A 232 -15.23 -0.48 -15.80
CA TRP A 232 -13.99 -1.04 -16.32
C TRP A 232 -13.30 -0.15 -17.38
N ILE A 233 -14.02 0.73 -18.07
CA ILE A 233 -13.48 1.49 -19.21
C ILE A 233 -12.32 2.42 -18.78
N PRO A 234 -12.49 3.32 -17.79
CA PRO A 234 -11.38 4.16 -17.36
C PRO A 234 -10.29 3.38 -16.61
N MET A 235 -10.60 2.23 -15.99
CA MET A 235 -9.57 1.36 -15.40
C MET A 235 -8.67 0.74 -16.48
N VAL A 236 -9.20 0.40 -17.66
CA VAL A 236 -8.40 -0.01 -18.82
C VAL A 236 -7.55 1.12 -19.34
N ILE A 237 -8.11 2.32 -19.51
CA ILE A 237 -7.38 3.47 -20.04
C ILE A 237 -6.23 3.81 -19.09
N ALA A 238 -6.49 3.90 -17.79
CA ALA A 238 -5.46 4.11 -16.78
C ALA A 238 -4.44 2.97 -16.77
N GLY A 239 -4.89 1.71 -16.82
CA GLY A 239 -4.03 0.53 -16.92
C GLY A 239 -3.10 0.59 -18.13
N ALA A 240 -3.61 0.98 -19.30
CA ALA A 240 -2.83 1.12 -20.51
C ALA A 240 -1.78 2.24 -20.41
N ILE A 241 -2.13 3.39 -19.85
CA ILE A 241 -1.18 4.49 -19.61
C ILE A 241 -0.05 4.02 -18.68
N VAL A 242 -0.40 3.36 -17.57
CA VAL A 242 0.58 2.86 -16.59
C VAL A 242 1.47 1.77 -17.20
N LEU A 243 0.89 0.88 -18.02
CA LEU A 243 1.63 -0.17 -18.72
C LEU A 243 2.63 0.40 -19.74
N LEU A 244 2.21 1.40 -20.53
CA LEU A 244 3.08 2.08 -21.49
C LEU A 244 4.20 2.84 -20.78
N ALA A 245 3.91 3.46 -19.64
CA ALA A 245 4.90 4.15 -18.81
C ALA A 245 5.89 3.17 -18.14
N ALA A 246 5.55 1.89 -17.98
CA ALA A 246 6.44 0.90 -17.37
C ALA A 246 7.74 0.68 -18.17
N ALA A 247 7.68 0.82 -19.49
CA ALA A 247 8.81 0.64 -20.39
C ALA A 247 9.91 1.72 -20.22
N PRO A 248 9.64 3.03 -20.35
CA PRO A 248 10.65 4.06 -20.11
C PRO A 248 11.11 4.09 -18.65
N LEU A 249 10.24 3.74 -17.70
CA LEU A 249 10.60 3.72 -16.27
C LEU A 249 11.36 2.44 -15.87
N ARG A 250 11.42 1.42 -16.74
CA ARG A 250 12.05 0.10 -16.50
C ARG A 250 11.58 -0.53 -15.19
N ARG A 251 10.26 -0.48 -14.95
CA ARG A 251 9.62 -0.85 -13.68
C ARG A 251 8.63 -2.00 -13.84
N ALA A 252 8.95 -3.15 -13.24
CA ALA A 252 8.02 -4.28 -13.19
C ALA A 252 6.74 -3.95 -12.42
N THR A 253 6.82 -3.15 -11.35
CA THR A 253 5.64 -2.72 -10.57
C THR A 253 4.62 -1.99 -11.43
N TRP A 254 5.06 -1.05 -12.28
CA TRP A 254 4.20 -0.32 -13.19
C TRP A 254 3.60 -1.26 -14.24
N ALA A 255 4.39 -2.21 -14.76
CA ALA A 255 3.87 -3.21 -15.67
C ALA A 255 2.77 -4.07 -15.03
N ILE A 256 2.92 -4.46 -13.76
CA ILE A 256 1.93 -5.24 -13.01
C ILE A 256 0.64 -4.44 -12.80
N TYR A 257 0.73 -3.18 -12.34
CA TYR A 257 -0.46 -2.34 -12.16
C TYR A 257 -1.17 -2.00 -13.46
N GLY A 258 -0.39 -1.71 -14.51
CA GLY A 258 -0.94 -1.50 -15.84
C GLY A 258 -1.65 -2.74 -16.38
N LEU A 259 -1.08 -3.91 -16.15
CA LEU A 259 -1.65 -5.21 -16.49
C LEU A 259 -2.93 -5.50 -15.67
N LEU A 260 -2.96 -5.19 -14.37
CA LEU A 260 -4.17 -5.35 -13.56
C LEU A 260 -5.34 -4.51 -14.10
N GLY A 261 -5.08 -3.27 -14.54
CA GLY A 261 -6.08 -2.44 -15.23
C GLY A 261 -6.61 -3.09 -16.51
N PHE A 262 -5.79 -3.85 -17.23
CA PHE A 262 -6.20 -4.65 -18.39
C PHE A 262 -7.03 -5.89 -18.04
N TYR A 263 -6.94 -6.42 -16.81
CA TYR A 263 -7.75 -7.56 -16.34
C TYR A 263 -9.12 -7.14 -15.78
N VAL A 264 -9.33 -5.87 -15.44
CA VAL A 264 -10.62 -5.37 -14.94
C VAL A 264 -11.81 -5.66 -15.90
N PRO A 265 -11.72 -5.48 -17.22
CA PRO A 265 -12.82 -5.81 -18.14
C PRO A 265 -13.16 -7.29 -18.12
N ILE A 266 -12.14 -8.14 -17.97
CA ILE A 266 -12.30 -9.60 -17.92
C ILE A 266 -13.11 -9.96 -16.67
N LEU A 267 -12.69 -9.46 -15.50
CA LEU A 267 -13.41 -9.66 -14.24
C LEU A 267 -14.84 -9.12 -14.30
N HIS A 268 -14.99 -7.92 -14.86
CA HIS A 268 -16.27 -7.29 -15.05
C HIS A 268 -17.22 -8.17 -15.87
N TRP A 269 -16.83 -8.59 -17.08
CA TRP A 269 -17.68 -9.43 -17.93
C TRP A 269 -17.94 -10.82 -17.35
N THR A 270 -16.99 -11.42 -16.63
CA THR A 270 -17.22 -12.70 -15.94
C THR A 270 -18.26 -12.62 -14.82
N THR A 271 -18.49 -11.43 -14.26
CA THR A 271 -19.37 -11.24 -13.09
C THR A 271 -20.70 -10.56 -13.42
N SER A 272 -20.78 -9.73 -14.46
CA SER A 272 -22.00 -8.99 -14.84
C SER A 272 -22.98 -9.73 -15.76
N GLY A 273 -22.71 -11.01 -16.04
CA GLY A 273 -23.63 -11.89 -16.75
C GLY A 273 -23.05 -12.37 -18.07
N LEU A 274 -22.42 -13.53 -18.02
CA LEU A 274 -22.12 -14.33 -19.20
C LEU A 274 -22.89 -15.65 -19.07
N ASN A 275 -23.82 -15.87 -20.00
CA ASN A 275 -24.10 -17.22 -20.46
C ASN A 275 -22.76 -17.78 -21.00
N SER A 276 -22.36 -18.95 -20.52
CA SER A 276 -21.05 -19.58 -20.70
C SER A 276 -20.65 -19.94 -22.15
N ASP A 277 -21.41 -19.53 -23.16
CA ASP A 277 -21.35 -20.06 -24.53
C ASP A 277 -20.86 -19.08 -25.63
N SER A 278 -20.47 -17.84 -25.29
CA SER A 278 -20.08 -16.89 -26.35
C SER A 278 -18.63 -17.09 -26.82
N VAL A 279 -18.47 -17.61 -28.04
CA VAL A 279 -17.19 -17.72 -28.77
C VAL A 279 -16.41 -16.38 -28.81
N GLY A 280 -17.11 -15.24 -28.79
CA GLY A 280 -16.50 -13.90 -28.74
C GLY A 280 -15.63 -13.66 -27.50
N TYR A 281 -15.97 -14.26 -26.35
CA TYR A 281 -15.18 -14.13 -25.12
C TYR A 281 -13.78 -14.73 -25.27
N ALA A 282 -13.69 -15.92 -25.86
CA ALA A 282 -12.41 -16.58 -26.11
C ALA A 282 -11.52 -15.76 -27.05
N PHE A 283 -12.09 -15.12 -28.07
CA PHE A 283 -11.34 -14.25 -28.99
C PHE A 283 -10.85 -12.95 -28.33
N ILE A 284 -11.62 -12.35 -27.42
CA ILE A 284 -11.19 -11.15 -26.69
C ILE A 284 -10.05 -11.48 -25.74
N LEU A 285 -10.17 -12.57 -24.95
CA LEU A 285 -9.08 -13.03 -24.08
C LEU A 285 -7.82 -13.38 -24.87
N LEU A 286 -7.98 -14.03 -26.02
CA LEU A 286 -6.88 -14.34 -26.92
C LEU A 286 -6.23 -13.06 -27.46
N GLY A 287 -7.02 -12.07 -27.87
CA GLY A 287 -6.52 -10.76 -28.33
C GLY A 287 -5.73 -10.02 -27.25
N ILE A 288 -6.24 -9.98 -26.02
CA ILE A 288 -5.54 -9.39 -24.87
C ILE A 288 -4.24 -10.16 -24.59
N GLY A 289 -4.30 -11.49 -24.52
CA GLY A 289 -3.14 -12.35 -24.29
C GLY A 289 -2.05 -12.19 -25.35
N LEU A 290 -2.43 -12.16 -26.63
CA LEU A 290 -1.50 -11.94 -27.74
C LEU A 290 -0.87 -10.54 -27.71
N SER A 291 -1.66 -9.52 -27.33
CA SER A 291 -1.15 -8.14 -27.21
C SER A 291 -0.13 -8.00 -26.08
N LEU A 292 -0.41 -8.59 -24.92
CA LEU A 292 0.51 -8.62 -23.78
C LEU A 292 1.79 -9.41 -24.10
N PHE A 293 1.65 -10.56 -24.76
CA PHE A 293 2.78 -11.37 -25.19
C PHE A 293 3.65 -10.64 -26.23
N GLY A 294 3.03 -10.01 -27.23
CA GLY A 294 3.71 -9.18 -28.23
C GLY A 294 4.45 -8.00 -27.61
N LEU A 295 3.83 -7.31 -26.65
CA LEU A 295 4.48 -6.22 -25.90
C LEU A 295 5.70 -6.74 -25.12
N GLY A 296 5.59 -7.91 -24.48
CA GLY A 296 6.71 -8.57 -23.80
C GLY A 296 7.88 -8.87 -24.74
N LEU A 297 7.61 -9.37 -25.95
CA LEU A 297 8.62 -9.61 -26.98
C LEU A 297 9.32 -8.32 -27.42
N VAL A 298 8.55 -7.25 -27.65
CA VAL A 298 9.08 -5.94 -28.03
C VAL A 298 10.02 -5.40 -26.94
N LEU A 299 9.60 -5.43 -25.69
CA LEU A 299 10.41 -4.96 -24.56
C LEU A 299 11.66 -5.80 -24.34
N HIS A 300 11.58 -7.12 -24.53
CA HIS A 300 12.75 -8.01 -24.47
C HIS A 300 13.79 -7.66 -25.53
N ARG A 301 13.35 -7.37 -26.77
CA ARG A 301 14.23 -7.01 -27.89
C ARG A 301 14.96 -5.69 -27.66
N TYR A 302 14.30 -4.69 -27.08
CA TYR A 302 14.90 -3.37 -26.80
C TYR A 302 15.71 -3.30 -25.50
N SER A 303 15.62 -4.30 -24.62
CA SER A 303 16.33 -4.32 -23.32
C SER A 303 17.69 -5.01 -23.34
N ARG A 304 18.13 -5.58 -24.47
CA ARG A 304 19.47 -6.20 -24.59
C ARG A 304 20.56 -5.11 -24.61
N PRO A 305 21.54 -5.13 -23.69
CA PRO A 305 22.76 -4.34 -23.85
C PRO A 305 23.48 -4.78 -25.15
N PRO A 306 24.18 -3.87 -25.84
CA PRO A 306 25.17 -4.28 -26.83
C PRO A 306 26.10 -5.29 -26.17
N THR A 307 26.26 -6.47 -26.79
CA THR A 307 27.22 -7.47 -26.31
C THR A 307 28.61 -6.84 -26.31
N ASP A 308 29.23 -6.72 -25.14
CA ASP A 308 30.63 -6.36 -25.06
C ASP A 308 31.45 -7.32 -25.93
N PRO A 309 32.40 -6.82 -26.73
CA PRO A 309 33.24 -7.68 -27.56
C PRO A 309 33.95 -8.68 -26.66
N VAL A 310 33.89 -9.95 -27.07
CA VAL A 310 34.58 -11.06 -26.39
C VAL A 310 36.05 -10.67 -26.21
N PRO A 311 36.60 -10.63 -24.98
CA PRO A 311 38.01 -10.33 -24.78
C PRO A 311 38.82 -11.40 -25.53
N THR A 312 39.62 -10.94 -26.49
CA THR A 312 40.56 -11.78 -27.23
C THR A 312 41.49 -12.46 -26.22
N PRO A 313 41.76 -13.78 -26.36
CA PRO A 313 42.70 -14.46 -25.49
C PRO A 313 44.05 -13.75 -25.56
N VAL A 314 44.56 -13.33 -24.40
CA VAL A 314 45.94 -12.87 -24.29
C VAL A 314 46.80 -14.13 -24.38
N GLU A 315 47.54 -14.29 -25.48
CA GLU A 315 48.53 -15.36 -25.59
C GLU A 315 49.61 -15.15 -24.52
N PRO A 316 49.92 -16.18 -23.70
CA PRO A 316 51.01 -16.09 -22.74
C PRO A 316 52.36 -16.09 -23.46
N SER A 317 53.15 -15.04 -23.20
CA SER A 317 54.57 -14.89 -23.60
C SER A 317 55.53 -15.63 -22.69
#